data_AF-A0A7G9BLJ3-F1
#
_entry.id   AF-A0A7G9BLJ3-F1
#
_cell.length_a   1.000
_cell.length_b   1.000
_cell.length_c   1.000
_cell.angle_alpha   90.00
_cell.angle_beta   90.00
_cell.angle_gamma   90.00
#
_symmetry.space_group_name_H-M   'P 1'
#
loop_
_entity.id
_entity.type
_entity.pdbx_description
1 polymer ?
#
loop_
_entity_poly.entity_id
_entity_poly.type
_entity_poly.pdbx_seq_one_letter_code
_entity_poly.pdbx_strand_id
1 'polypeptide(L)'
;MAKEFIMQQAINNKTLVSVVKALELDEACVQLLEKYDLGIDSIKTLSGVYDFILKVGDILNVTERASSLKESFEERINIVVHKLKFIDEDQRPRVGIIDNISSADVVQDAYLDSLVRTAGGKVPMEGGVDLEPELLLVISKEKPIHELLFDLPSLLEQPMWKETAAVKNNKVFLLDGSKGLTKDVSKVADDVELLAEIMYPNYFIFGGDGESWMKFEL
;
A
#
# COMPACT_ATOMS: atom_id res chain seq x y z
N MET A 1 8.13 9.68 21.03
CA MET A 1 8.29 11.12 20.72
C MET A 1 9.53 11.44 19.89
N ALA A 2 10.77 11.54 20.41
CA ALA A 2 11.91 11.96 19.57
C ALA A 2 12.26 10.99 18.42
N LYS A 3 12.26 9.67 18.68
CA LYS A 3 12.55 8.63 17.68
C LYS A 3 11.51 8.59 16.55
N GLU A 4 10.26 8.81 16.90
CA GLU A 4 9.10 8.78 16.01
C GLU A 4 9.05 10.02 15.12
N PHE A 5 9.39 11.19 15.67
CA PHE A 5 9.55 12.42 14.90
C PHE A 5 10.68 12.33 13.86
N ILE A 6 11.83 11.76 14.24
CA ILE A 6 12.97 11.55 13.32
C ILE A 6 12.60 10.56 12.20
N MET A 7 11.89 9.48 12.54
CA MET A 7 11.41 8.51 11.57
C MET A 7 10.42 9.14 10.58
N GLN A 8 9.50 9.97 11.06
CA GLN A 8 8.53 10.66 10.21
C GLN A 8 9.21 11.66 9.26
N GLN A 9 10.19 12.43 9.73
CA GLN A 9 10.97 13.30 8.85
C GLN A 9 11.74 12.54 7.78
N ALA A 10 12.33 11.40 8.12
CA ALA A 10 13.05 10.56 7.15
C ALA A 10 12.11 10.01 6.06
N ILE A 11 10.90 9.59 6.43
CA ILE A 11 9.86 9.14 5.49
C ILE A 11 9.47 10.30 4.56
N ASN A 12 9.17 11.47 5.12
CA ASN A 12 8.75 12.63 4.34
C ASN A 12 9.82 13.08 3.34
N ASN A 13 11.09 13.09 3.75
CA ASN A 13 12.20 13.39 2.85
C ASN A 13 12.31 12.35 1.73
N LYS A 14 12.24 11.05 2.06
CA LYS A 14 12.25 9.97 1.06
C LYS A 14 11.11 10.11 0.04
N THR A 15 9.91 10.46 0.49
CA THR A 15 8.76 10.71 -0.39
C THR A 15 9.00 11.90 -1.31
N LEU A 16 9.57 13.00 -0.80
CA LEU A 16 9.91 14.17 -1.62
C LEU A 16 10.95 13.84 -2.68
N VAL A 17 12.03 13.16 -2.30
CA VAL A 17 13.06 12.68 -3.23
C VAL A 17 12.44 11.83 -4.34
N SER A 18 11.54 10.92 -3.97
CA SER A 18 10.92 9.99 -4.93
C SER A 18 9.99 10.73 -5.91
N VAL A 19 9.18 11.69 -5.43
CA VAL A 19 8.35 12.52 -6.32
C VAL A 19 9.18 13.44 -7.20
N VAL A 20 10.24 14.08 -6.68
CA VAL A 20 11.13 14.93 -7.49
C VAL A 20 11.75 14.12 -8.63
N LYS A 21 12.21 12.89 -8.34
CA LYS A 21 12.72 11.98 -9.37
C LYS A 21 11.64 11.56 -10.37
N ALA A 22 10.43 11.27 -9.90
CA ALA A 22 9.30 10.92 -10.76
C ALA A 22 8.86 12.09 -11.68
N LEU A 23 9.16 13.33 -11.30
CA LEU A 23 9.00 14.53 -12.13
C LEU A 23 10.21 14.80 -13.06
N GLU A 24 11.15 13.86 -13.15
CA GLU A 24 12.37 13.94 -13.96
C GLU A 24 13.24 15.15 -13.59
N LEU A 25 13.33 15.43 -12.28
CA LEU A 25 14.15 16.50 -11.72
C LEU A 25 15.31 15.93 -10.92
N ASP A 26 16.35 16.76 -10.77
CA ASP A 26 17.48 16.45 -9.89
C ASP A 26 17.04 16.46 -8.42
N GLU A 27 17.58 15.54 -7.63
CA GLU A 27 17.27 15.42 -6.20
C GLU A 27 17.53 16.71 -5.41
N ALA A 28 18.45 17.56 -5.88
CA ALA A 28 18.72 18.87 -5.27
C ALA A 28 17.47 19.79 -5.23
N CYS A 29 16.48 19.57 -6.11
CA CYS A 29 15.22 20.33 -6.08
C CYS A 29 14.42 20.11 -4.80
N VAL A 30 14.67 19.05 -4.02
CA VAL A 30 14.02 18.82 -2.72
C VAL A 30 14.27 19.99 -1.76
N GLN A 31 15.43 20.65 -1.81
CA GLN A 31 15.75 21.81 -0.97
C GLN A 31 14.78 22.99 -1.20
N LEU A 32 14.19 23.10 -2.38
CA LEU A 32 13.19 24.13 -2.69
C LEU A 32 11.83 23.83 -2.04
N LEU A 33 11.58 22.57 -1.69
CA LEU A 33 10.34 22.09 -1.07
C LEU A 33 10.37 22.16 0.46
N GLU A 34 11.56 22.07 1.08
CA GLU A 34 11.73 22.07 2.55
C GLU A 34 11.13 23.29 3.26
N LYS A 35 10.98 24.42 2.55
CA LYS A 35 10.38 25.65 3.08
C LYS A 35 8.84 25.64 3.09
N TYR A 36 8.20 24.63 2.53
CA TYR A 36 6.75 24.52 2.44
C TYR A 36 6.23 23.40 3.34
N ASP A 37 5.11 23.67 4.02
CA ASP A 37 4.32 22.59 4.59
C ASP A 37 3.49 21.95 3.47
N LEU A 38 3.95 20.78 3.03
CA LEU A 38 3.31 20.03 1.96
C LEU A 38 2.26 19.05 2.46
N GLY A 39 2.11 18.87 3.78
CA GLY A 39 1.06 18.03 4.35
C GLY A 39 1.14 16.55 3.95
N ILE A 40 2.35 16.02 3.70
CA ILE A 40 2.58 14.62 3.28
C ILE A 40 1.88 13.64 4.25
N ASP A 41 2.02 13.90 5.56
CA ASP A 41 1.44 13.06 6.62
C ASP A 41 -0.10 13.04 6.60
N SER A 42 -0.72 14.04 5.96
CA SER A 42 -2.18 14.17 5.85
C SER A 42 -2.76 13.50 4.62
N ILE A 43 -1.92 12.93 3.73
CA ILE A 43 -2.39 12.22 2.55
C ILE A 43 -3.03 10.90 2.98
N LYS A 44 -4.34 10.78 2.70
CA LYS A 44 -5.17 9.62 3.07
C LYS A 44 -5.87 8.96 1.89
N THR A 45 -5.79 9.55 0.71
CA THR A 45 -6.56 9.11 -0.47
C THR A 45 -5.74 9.29 -1.74
N LEU A 46 -6.16 8.61 -2.81
CA LEU A 46 -5.58 8.79 -4.15
C LEU A 46 -5.69 10.25 -4.62
N SER A 47 -6.84 10.90 -4.38
CA SER A 47 -7.00 12.32 -4.70
C SER A 47 -5.96 13.18 -3.98
N GLY A 48 -5.71 12.88 -2.70
CA GLY A 48 -4.67 13.58 -1.93
C GLY A 48 -3.26 13.38 -2.49
N VAL A 49 -2.96 12.21 -3.08
CA VAL A 49 -1.71 11.98 -3.81
C VAL A 49 -1.63 12.85 -5.05
N TYR A 50 -2.70 12.92 -5.85
CA TYR A 50 -2.71 13.76 -7.05
C TYR A 50 -2.56 15.25 -6.71
N ASP A 51 -3.29 15.72 -5.70
CA ASP A 51 -3.20 17.10 -5.22
C ASP A 51 -1.78 17.43 -4.73
N PHE A 52 -1.14 16.48 -4.03
CA PHE A 52 0.25 16.63 -3.60
C PHE A 52 1.22 16.74 -4.79
N ILE A 53 1.11 15.86 -5.79
CA ILE A 53 1.96 15.87 -6.98
C ILE A 53 1.80 17.17 -7.76
N LEU A 54 0.56 17.62 -7.96
CA LEU A 54 0.27 18.88 -8.65
C LEU A 54 0.83 20.09 -7.87
N LYS A 55 0.69 20.09 -6.54
CA LYS A 55 1.26 21.13 -5.67
C LYS A 55 2.78 21.17 -5.75
N VAL A 56 3.46 20.02 -5.73
CA VAL A 56 4.92 19.94 -5.91
C VAL A 56 5.31 20.45 -7.30
N GLY A 57 4.57 20.06 -8.34
CA GLY A 57 4.76 20.54 -9.70
C GLY A 57 4.65 22.05 -9.84
N ASP A 58 3.65 22.67 -9.20
CA ASP A 58 3.46 24.11 -9.19
C ASP A 58 4.63 24.84 -8.51
N ILE A 59 5.04 24.38 -7.32
CA ILE A 59 6.16 24.98 -6.57
C ILE A 59 7.48 24.91 -7.35
N LEU A 60 7.72 23.81 -8.07
CA LEU A 60 8.92 23.61 -8.87
C LEU A 60 8.79 24.14 -10.31
N ASN A 61 7.65 24.75 -10.66
CA ASN A 61 7.35 25.28 -11.99
C ASN A 61 7.47 24.23 -13.11
N VAL A 62 6.99 23.00 -12.85
CA VAL A 62 6.95 21.86 -13.78
C VAL A 62 5.54 21.27 -13.91
N THR A 63 4.52 22.13 -13.94
CA THR A 63 3.10 21.75 -13.94
C THR A 63 2.72 20.74 -15.03
N GLU A 64 3.31 20.84 -16.23
CA GLU A 64 3.08 19.87 -17.31
C GLU A 64 3.58 18.45 -16.96
N ARG A 65 4.75 18.34 -16.34
CA ARG A 65 5.31 17.05 -15.91
C ARG A 65 4.49 16.44 -14.77
N ALA A 66 4.06 17.27 -13.83
CA ALA A 66 3.19 16.82 -12.74
C ALA A 66 1.82 16.36 -13.25
N SER A 67 1.24 17.07 -14.22
CA SER A 67 -0.01 16.67 -14.87
C SER A 67 0.17 15.34 -15.63
N SER A 68 1.26 15.20 -16.39
CA SER A 68 1.58 13.96 -17.11
C SER A 68 1.77 12.77 -16.16
N LEU A 69 2.45 12.96 -15.02
CA LEU A 69 2.62 11.92 -14.00
C LEU A 69 1.27 11.51 -13.38
N LYS A 70 0.42 12.48 -13.05
CA LYS A 70 -0.94 12.23 -12.57
C LYS A 70 -1.75 11.42 -13.59
N GLU A 71 -1.76 11.85 -14.85
CA GLU A 71 -2.48 11.17 -15.94
C GLU A 71 -2.01 9.72 -16.10
N SER A 72 -0.69 9.47 -16.07
CA SER A 72 -0.12 8.12 -16.09
C SER A 72 -0.63 7.25 -14.94
N PHE A 73 -0.69 7.79 -13.72
CA PHE A 73 -1.27 7.04 -12.58
C PHE A 73 -2.75 6.76 -12.76
N GLU A 74 -3.54 7.75 -13.20
CA GLU A 74 -4.96 7.57 -13.45
C GLU A 74 -5.22 6.53 -14.53
N GLU A 75 -4.46 6.52 -15.63
CA GLU A 75 -4.58 5.53 -16.70
C GLU A 75 -4.34 4.10 -16.18
N ARG A 76 -3.22 3.89 -15.47
CA ARG A 76 -2.87 2.59 -14.87
C ARG A 76 -3.94 2.10 -13.90
N ILE A 77 -4.38 2.96 -12.99
CA ILE A 77 -5.40 2.62 -12.00
C ILE A 77 -6.76 2.37 -12.67
N ASN A 78 -7.10 3.13 -13.71
CA ASN A 78 -8.34 2.92 -14.47
C ASN A 78 -8.37 1.57 -15.18
N ILE A 79 -7.23 1.05 -15.65
CA ILE A 79 -7.16 -0.32 -16.20
C ILE A 79 -7.56 -1.34 -15.13
N VAL A 80 -7.04 -1.21 -13.90
CA VAL A 80 -7.41 -2.07 -12.77
C VAL A 80 -8.90 -1.96 -12.48
N VAL A 81 -9.40 -0.73 -12.25
CA VAL A 81 -10.81 -0.46 -11.93
C VAL A 81 -11.75 -0.96 -13.04
N HIS A 82 -11.37 -0.85 -14.31
CA HIS A 82 -12.18 -1.36 -15.42
C HIS A 82 -12.29 -2.88 -15.41
N LYS A 83 -11.21 -3.61 -15.13
CA LYS A 83 -11.24 -5.08 -15.01
C LYS A 83 -12.06 -5.55 -13.81
N LEU A 84 -12.03 -4.79 -12.71
CA LEU A 84 -12.81 -5.08 -11.50
C LEU A 84 -14.33 -4.96 -11.68
N LYS A 85 -14.82 -4.36 -12.78
CA LYS A 85 -16.27 -4.32 -13.10
C LYS A 85 -16.86 -5.71 -13.38
N PHE A 86 -16.01 -6.70 -13.67
CA PHE A 86 -16.40 -8.09 -13.90
C PHE A 86 -16.31 -8.94 -12.63
N ILE A 87 -15.94 -8.34 -11.49
CA ILE A 87 -15.89 -8.99 -10.19
C ILE A 87 -17.04 -8.43 -9.36
N ASP A 88 -18.00 -9.30 -9.05
CA ASP A 88 -19.17 -8.96 -8.25
C ASP A 88 -18.75 -8.49 -6.85
N GLU A 89 -19.54 -7.59 -6.24
CA GLU A 89 -19.19 -7.00 -4.95
C GLU A 89 -19.06 -8.03 -3.83
N ASP A 90 -19.83 -9.12 -3.86
CA ASP A 90 -19.77 -10.22 -2.90
C ASP A 90 -18.47 -11.04 -3.04
N GLN A 91 -17.87 -11.09 -4.23
CA GLN A 91 -16.59 -11.75 -4.47
C GLN A 91 -15.37 -10.93 -4.05
N ARG A 92 -15.56 -9.64 -3.74
CA ARG A 92 -14.48 -8.77 -3.28
C ARG A 92 -14.06 -9.14 -1.85
N PRO A 93 -12.79 -9.52 -1.62
CA PRO A 93 -12.35 -10.03 -0.33
C PRO A 93 -12.29 -8.91 0.69
N ARG A 94 -12.66 -9.22 1.94
CA ARG A 94 -12.24 -8.42 3.10
C ARG A 94 -10.76 -8.65 3.38
N VAL A 95 -9.95 -7.60 3.29
CA VAL A 95 -8.48 -7.68 3.40
C VAL A 95 -8.05 -7.21 4.80
N GLY A 96 -7.57 -8.14 5.61
CA GLY A 96 -6.85 -7.83 6.85
C GLY A 96 -5.37 -7.63 6.53
N ILE A 97 -4.77 -6.55 7.04
CA ILE A 97 -3.34 -6.27 6.84
C ILE A 97 -2.64 -6.21 8.19
N ILE A 98 -1.55 -6.96 8.34
CA ILE A 98 -0.67 -6.93 9.52
C ILE A 98 0.71 -6.47 9.04
N ASP A 99 1.28 -5.44 9.65
CA ASP A 99 2.64 -4.97 9.35
C ASP A 99 3.63 -5.20 10.49
N ASN A 100 3.14 -5.72 11.62
CA ASN A 100 3.93 -6.13 12.78
C ASN A 100 3.39 -7.44 13.37
N ILE A 101 4.11 -8.53 13.10
CA ILE A 101 3.74 -9.86 13.57
C ILE A 101 3.74 -9.99 15.11
N SER A 102 4.45 -9.12 15.82
CA SER A 102 4.56 -9.19 17.28
C SER A 102 3.32 -8.66 17.98
N SER A 103 2.68 -7.63 17.42
CA SER A 103 1.40 -7.13 17.94
C SER A 103 0.23 -7.89 17.36
N ALA A 104 0.36 -8.42 16.14
CA ALA A 104 -0.70 -9.14 15.44
C ALA A 104 -1.98 -8.31 15.32
N ASP A 105 -1.86 -6.99 15.22
CA ASP A 105 -2.98 -6.08 15.04
C ASP A 105 -3.22 -5.82 13.54
N VAL A 106 -4.49 -5.64 13.17
CA VAL A 106 -4.82 -5.15 11.83
C VAL A 106 -4.49 -3.67 11.74
N VAL A 107 -3.70 -3.32 10.72
CA VAL A 107 -3.36 -1.93 10.40
C VAL A 107 -4.63 -1.13 10.11
N GLN A 108 -4.80 -0.03 10.84
CA GLN A 108 -5.83 0.98 10.58
C GLN A 108 -5.14 2.22 9.99
N ASP A 109 -5.06 2.29 8.66
CA ASP A 109 -4.46 3.43 7.93
C ASP A 109 -5.35 3.80 6.74
N ALA A 110 -5.87 5.03 6.75
CA ALA A 110 -6.82 5.49 5.75
C ALA A 110 -6.24 5.52 4.32
N TYR A 111 -4.92 5.74 4.17
CA TYR A 111 -4.26 5.70 2.87
C TYR A 111 -4.25 4.26 2.34
N LEU A 112 -3.85 3.31 3.19
CA LEU A 112 -3.89 1.90 2.83
C LEU A 112 -5.30 1.40 2.53
N ASP A 113 -6.30 1.84 3.30
CA ASP A 113 -7.70 1.56 3.05
C ASP A 113 -8.16 2.08 1.68
N SER A 114 -7.73 3.29 1.32
CA SER A 114 -8.01 3.88 0.02
C SER A 114 -7.41 3.03 -1.11
N LEU A 115 -6.20 2.49 -0.94
CA LEU A 115 -5.57 1.60 -1.91
C LEU A 115 -6.31 0.27 -2.03
N VAL A 116 -6.63 -0.38 -0.91
CA VAL A 116 -7.38 -1.65 -0.86
C VAL A 116 -8.71 -1.51 -1.60
N ARG A 117 -9.48 -0.46 -1.30
CA ARG A 117 -10.77 -0.21 -1.96
C ARG A 117 -10.62 0.01 -3.46
N THR A 118 -9.59 0.76 -3.87
CA THR A 118 -9.32 1.03 -5.29
C THR A 118 -8.92 -0.23 -6.04
N ALA A 119 -8.12 -1.09 -5.42
CA ALA A 119 -7.70 -2.37 -5.97
C ALA A 119 -8.80 -3.46 -5.92
N GLY A 120 -9.99 -3.13 -5.42
CA GLY A 120 -11.16 -4.00 -5.44
C GLY A 120 -11.36 -4.83 -4.17
N GLY A 121 -10.71 -4.50 -3.06
CA GLY A 121 -10.94 -5.12 -1.76
C GLY A 121 -11.96 -4.38 -0.90
N LYS A 122 -12.31 -4.98 0.23
CA LYS A 122 -13.05 -4.37 1.33
C LYS A 122 -12.12 -4.27 2.53
N VAL A 123 -12.24 -3.19 3.30
CA VAL A 123 -11.48 -3.04 4.56
C VAL A 123 -12.36 -3.48 5.74
N PRO A 124 -11.80 -4.15 6.75
CA PRO A 124 -12.50 -4.46 7.98
C PRO A 124 -13.04 -3.19 8.65
N MET A 125 -14.21 -3.26 9.29
CA MET A 125 -14.74 -2.11 10.02
C MET A 125 -13.99 -1.90 11.34
N GLU A 126 -13.56 -0.65 11.61
CA GLU A 126 -12.99 -0.26 12.91
C GLU A 126 -13.95 -0.61 14.06
N GLY A 127 -13.44 -1.31 15.08
CA GLY A 127 -14.20 -1.63 16.30
C GLY A 127 -15.25 -2.73 16.16
N GLY A 128 -15.31 -3.42 15.02
CA GLY A 128 -16.12 -4.63 14.86
C GLY A 128 -15.56 -5.77 15.72
N VAL A 129 -16.45 -6.52 16.38
CA VAL A 129 -16.11 -7.72 17.17
C VAL A 129 -15.57 -8.86 16.28
N ASP A 130 -15.66 -8.70 14.95
CA ASP A 130 -15.24 -9.67 13.94
C ASP A 130 -14.49 -8.93 12.81
N LEU A 131 -13.15 -8.98 12.84
CA LEU A 131 -12.33 -8.50 11.72
C LEU A 131 -12.53 -9.39 10.47
N GLU A 132 -12.88 -10.67 10.66
CA GLU A 132 -13.20 -11.70 9.66
C GLU A 132 -12.63 -11.47 8.26
N PRO A 133 -11.28 -11.39 8.13
CA PRO A 133 -10.64 -11.25 6.84
C PRO A 133 -10.88 -12.49 6.00
N GLU A 134 -11.16 -12.29 4.72
CA GLU A 134 -11.19 -13.34 3.69
C GLU A 134 -9.82 -13.46 3.00
N LEU A 135 -8.99 -12.43 3.11
CA LEU A 135 -7.59 -12.41 2.71
C LEU A 135 -6.77 -11.74 3.80
N LEU A 136 -5.68 -12.39 4.23
CA LEU A 136 -4.73 -11.84 5.19
C LEU A 136 -3.43 -11.51 4.48
N LEU A 137 -3.03 -10.24 4.52
CA LEU A 137 -1.75 -9.76 3.98
C LEU A 137 -0.83 -9.41 5.14
N VAL A 138 0.32 -10.08 5.21
CA VAL A 138 1.35 -9.79 6.22
C VAL A 138 2.54 -9.10 5.54
N ILE A 139 2.81 -7.87 5.94
CA ILE A 139 3.86 -7.03 5.37
C ILE A 139 5.13 -7.13 6.22
N SER A 140 6.22 -7.50 5.59
CA SER A 140 7.55 -7.50 6.19
C SER A 140 8.21 -6.13 6.06
N LYS A 141 8.10 -5.27 7.08
CA LYS A 141 8.75 -3.95 7.05
C LYS A 141 10.22 -3.98 7.49
N GLU A 142 10.53 -4.76 8.52
CA GLU A 142 11.84 -4.74 9.19
C GLU A 142 12.68 -5.99 8.95
N LYS A 143 12.04 -7.09 8.56
CA LYS A 143 12.67 -8.40 8.37
C LYS A 143 12.59 -8.82 6.91
N PRO A 144 13.48 -9.70 6.44
CA PRO A 144 13.29 -10.38 5.16
C PRO A 144 12.13 -11.39 5.25
N ILE A 145 11.44 -11.65 4.13
CA ILE A 145 10.29 -12.57 4.07
C ILE A 145 10.61 -13.95 4.69
N HIS A 146 11.82 -14.48 4.49
CA HIS A 146 12.17 -15.80 5.02
C HIS A 146 12.15 -15.88 6.56
N GLU A 147 12.36 -14.77 7.26
CA GLU A 147 12.21 -14.74 8.72
C GLU A 147 10.73 -14.69 9.12
N LEU A 148 9.87 -14.01 8.35
CA LEU A 148 8.43 -14.08 8.60
C LEU A 148 7.90 -15.51 8.49
N LEU A 149 8.41 -16.32 7.56
CA LEU A 149 7.98 -17.72 7.41
C LEU A 149 8.17 -18.55 8.69
N PHE A 150 9.11 -18.19 9.56
CA PHE A 150 9.31 -18.86 10.84
C PHE A 150 8.29 -18.44 11.90
N ASP A 151 7.97 -17.14 11.96
CA ASP A 151 7.07 -16.55 12.95
C ASP A 151 5.58 -16.76 12.58
N LEU A 152 5.28 -16.87 11.28
CA LEU A 152 3.92 -16.90 10.74
C LEU A 152 3.06 -18.05 11.26
N PRO A 153 3.51 -19.32 11.33
CA PRO A 153 2.68 -20.39 11.87
C PRO A 153 2.15 -20.10 13.27
N SER A 154 2.98 -19.50 14.13
CA SER A 154 2.58 -19.15 15.50
C SER A 154 1.52 -18.05 15.53
N LEU A 155 1.57 -17.09 14.61
CA LEU A 155 0.53 -16.07 14.42
C LEU A 155 -0.80 -16.72 14.01
N LEU A 156 -0.76 -17.59 13.01
CA LEU A 156 -1.96 -18.19 12.40
C LEU A 156 -2.65 -19.21 13.33
N GLU A 157 -1.94 -19.74 14.32
CA GLU A 157 -2.51 -20.59 15.37
C GLU A 157 -3.26 -19.81 16.47
N GLN A 158 -3.09 -18.48 16.56
CA GLN A 158 -3.77 -17.69 17.58
C GLN A 158 -5.29 -17.72 17.35
N PRO A 159 -6.12 -17.81 18.42
CA PRO A 159 -7.57 -17.93 18.28
C PRO A 159 -8.22 -16.84 17.41
N MET A 160 -7.68 -15.61 17.43
CA MET A 160 -8.17 -14.48 16.64
C MET A 160 -7.93 -14.63 15.13
N TRP A 161 -6.97 -15.47 14.71
CA TRP A 161 -6.57 -15.66 13.31
C TRP A 161 -6.99 -17.01 12.76
N LYS A 162 -6.79 -18.07 13.55
CA LYS A 162 -7.02 -19.46 13.16
C LYS A 162 -8.42 -19.71 12.59
N GLU A 163 -9.41 -19.04 13.16
CA GLU A 163 -10.81 -19.25 12.80
C GLU A 163 -11.30 -18.38 11.63
N THR A 164 -10.49 -17.42 11.18
CA THR A 164 -10.85 -16.50 10.10
C THR A 164 -10.99 -17.20 8.76
N ALA A 165 -11.83 -16.63 7.89
CA ALA A 165 -11.97 -17.12 6.51
C ALA A 165 -10.64 -17.12 5.74
N ALA A 166 -9.75 -16.16 5.99
CA ALA A 166 -8.45 -16.08 5.34
C ALA A 166 -7.58 -17.30 5.66
N VAL A 167 -7.48 -17.69 6.93
CA VAL A 167 -6.70 -18.87 7.33
C VAL A 167 -7.38 -20.15 6.88
N LYS A 168 -8.68 -20.33 7.15
CA LYS A 168 -9.41 -21.56 6.76
C LYS A 168 -9.39 -21.85 5.26
N ASN A 169 -9.37 -20.81 4.43
CA ASN A 169 -9.38 -20.94 2.97
C ASN A 169 -7.99 -20.79 2.34
N ASN A 170 -6.92 -20.79 3.14
CA ASN A 170 -5.53 -20.66 2.66
C ASN A 170 -5.34 -19.41 1.77
N LYS A 171 -5.77 -18.26 2.28
CA LYS A 171 -5.67 -16.92 1.67
C LYS A 171 -4.78 -16.01 2.52
N VAL A 172 -3.59 -16.51 2.85
CA VAL A 172 -2.56 -15.78 3.57
C VAL A 172 -1.44 -15.42 2.60
N PHE A 173 -1.08 -14.15 2.53
CA PHE A 173 -0.10 -13.60 1.61
C PHE A 173 0.97 -12.83 2.38
N LEU A 174 2.20 -12.91 1.91
CA LEU A 174 3.35 -12.20 2.45
C LEU A 174 3.80 -11.15 1.44
N LEU A 175 4.10 -9.95 1.91
CA LEU A 175 4.66 -8.87 1.10
C LEU A 175 6.01 -8.43 1.67
N ASP A 176 7.01 -8.27 0.81
CA ASP A 176 8.22 -7.52 1.13
C ASP A 176 7.87 -6.04 1.19
N GLY A 177 7.78 -5.49 2.40
CA GLY A 177 7.43 -4.09 2.63
C GLY A 177 8.46 -3.09 2.11
N SER A 178 9.65 -3.54 1.67
CA SER A 178 10.59 -2.69 0.95
C SER A 178 10.23 -2.53 -0.55
N LYS A 179 9.42 -3.45 -1.09
CA LYS A 179 9.05 -3.54 -2.50
C LYS A 179 7.65 -3.01 -2.82
N GLY A 180 6.81 -2.78 -1.81
CA GLY A 180 5.47 -2.21 -1.99
C GLY A 180 4.84 -1.71 -0.70
N LEU A 181 3.80 -0.88 -0.82
CA LEU A 181 3.05 -0.30 0.30
C LEU A 181 3.92 0.50 1.28
N THR A 182 4.92 1.20 0.74
CA THR A 182 5.89 2.01 1.50
C THR A 182 5.38 3.40 1.86
N LYS A 183 4.16 3.77 1.44
CA LYS A 183 3.61 5.14 1.49
C LYS A 183 4.40 6.13 0.63
N ASP A 184 5.12 5.63 -0.36
CA ASP A 184 5.75 6.43 -1.40
C ASP A 184 4.70 6.83 -2.44
N VAL A 185 4.25 8.08 -2.36
CA VAL A 185 3.16 8.59 -3.21
C VAL A 185 3.53 8.63 -4.70
N SER A 186 4.82 8.56 -5.06
CA SER A 186 5.23 8.41 -6.47
C SER A 186 5.04 6.99 -7.01
N LYS A 187 4.59 6.05 -6.18
CA LYS A 187 4.33 4.65 -6.53
C LYS A 187 2.86 4.25 -6.32
N VAL A 188 1.96 5.23 -6.21
CA VAL A 188 0.55 4.96 -5.89
C VAL A 188 -0.12 4.01 -6.89
N ALA A 189 0.20 4.11 -8.18
CA ALA A 189 -0.32 3.20 -9.19
C ALA A 189 0.26 1.79 -9.04
N ASP A 190 1.57 1.68 -8.77
CA ASP A 190 2.24 0.41 -8.49
C ASP A 190 1.65 -0.30 -7.26
N ASP A 191 1.35 0.45 -6.20
CA ASP A 191 0.72 -0.07 -4.98
C ASP A 191 -0.71 -0.59 -5.24
N VAL A 192 -1.50 0.09 -6.08
CA VAL A 192 -2.84 -0.39 -6.48
C VAL A 192 -2.74 -1.64 -7.34
N GLU A 193 -1.83 -1.67 -8.30
CA GLU A 193 -1.58 -2.83 -9.17
C GLU A 193 -1.13 -4.05 -8.36
N LEU A 194 -0.20 -3.85 -7.42
CA LEU A 194 0.28 -4.87 -6.49
C LEU A 194 -0.86 -5.46 -5.65
N LEU A 195 -1.70 -4.61 -5.05
CA LEU A 195 -2.84 -5.09 -4.27
C LEU A 195 -3.87 -5.82 -5.12
N ALA A 196 -4.12 -5.35 -6.34
CA ALA A 196 -5.02 -6.02 -7.28
C ALA A 196 -4.49 -7.40 -7.69
N GLU A 197 -3.17 -7.51 -7.91
CA GLU A 197 -2.47 -8.77 -8.17
C GLU A 197 -2.60 -9.75 -6.99
N ILE A 198 -2.33 -9.30 -5.76
CA ILE A 198 -2.44 -10.13 -4.55
C ILE A 198 -3.88 -10.64 -4.36
N MET A 199 -4.87 -9.77 -4.52
CA MET A 199 -6.28 -10.12 -4.31
C MET A 199 -6.84 -11.02 -5.43
N TYR A 200 -6.36 -10.84 -6.66
CA TYR A 200 -6.89 -11.50 -7.84
C TYR A 200 -5.76 -11.99 -8.77
N PRO A 201 -4.91 -12.94 -8.32
CA PRO A 201 -3.70 -13.36 -9.04
C PRO A 201 -3.99 -14.06 -10.38
N ASN A 202 -5.24 -14.52 -10.58
CA ASN A 202 -5.69 -15.10 -11.85
C ASN A 202 -6.17 -14.06 -12.88
N TYR A 203 -6.33 -12.79 -12.47
CA TYR A 203 -6.88 -11.70 -13.30
C TYR A 203 -5.87 -10.59 -13.58
N PHE A 204 -4.95 -10.36 -12.66
CA PHE A 204 -3.88 -9.38 -12.77
C PHE A 204 -2.53 -10.08 -12.67
N ILE A 205 -1.63 -9.72 -13.58
CA ILE A 205 -0.25 -10.19 -13.62
C ILE A 205 0.60 -8.95 -13.91
N PHE A 206 1.21 -8.40 -12.86
CA PHE A 206 2.10 -7.25 -12.90
C PHE A 206 3.55 -7.65 -12.57
N GLY A 207 3.78 -8.91 -12.20
CA GLY A 207 5.10 -9.49 -11.98
C GLY A 207 5.58 -9.43 -10.54
N GLY A 208 4.67 -9.21 -9.58
CA GLY A 208 4.99 -9.22 -8.15
C GLY A 208 5.05 -10.62 -7.53
N ASP A 209 4.37 -11.61 -8.11
CA ASP A 209 4.35 -12.98 -7.58
C ASP A 209 5.75 -13.60 -7.58
N GLY A 210 6.23 -14.03 -6.42
CA GLY A 210 7.58 -14.56 -6.18
C GLY A 210 8.66 -13.48 -6.10
N GLU A 211 8.37 -12.23 -6.48
CA GLU A 211 9.31 -11.11 -6.47
C GLU A 211 9.06 -10.17 -5.29
N SER A 212 7.88 -9.56 -5.20
CA SER A 212 7.48 -8.66 -4.12
C SER A 212 6.58 -9.33 -3.10
N TRP A 213 5.74 -10.27 -3.53
CA TRP A 213 4.82 -10.98 -2.65
C TRP A 213 4.82 -12.48 -2.94
N MET A 214 4.35 -13.27 -1.98
CA MET A 214 4.12 -14.70 -2.16
C MET A 214 2.92 -15.16 -1.36
N LYS A 215 2.24 -16.20 -1.83
CA LYS A 215 1.21 -16.89 -1.05
C LYS A 215 1.88 -17.82 -0.03
N PHE A 216 1.45 -17.77 1.22
CA PHE A 216 1.84 -18.74 2.24
C PHE A 216 0.93 -19.96 2.14
N GLU A 217 1.51 -21.14 1.95
CA GLU A 217 0.78 -22.40 1.96
C GLU A 217 0.74 -22.97 3.38
N LEU A 218 -0.46 -23.07 3.94
CA LEU A 218 -0.75 -23.63 5.27
C LEU A 218 -0.55 -25.15 5.37
#